data_AF-A0A8T0XJQ7-F1
#
_entry.id   AF-A0A8T0XJQ7-F1
#
_cell.length_a   1.000
_cell.length_b   1.000
_cell.length_c   1.000
_cell.angle_alpha   90.00
_cell.angle_beta   90.00
_cell.angle_gamma   90.00
#
_symmetry.space_group_name_H-M   'P 1'
#
loop_
_entity.id
_entity.type
_entity.pdbx_description
1 polymer ?
#
loop_
_entity_poly.entity_id
_entity_poly.type
_entity_poly.pdbx_seq_one_letter_code
_entity_poly.pdbx_strand_id
1 'polypeptide(L)'
;MLERYIGLSNEAPYDLMKFLQLSKDFQLRSKLLTVQNSYNLLCRNFDSGLAECCHHERISLLAYSPMAMGILSGKYNSSDDCGPPEARMNLFNGRYSEGESQYKLQSPKVKLAVKEYTQIAAKYGISPATLAIGMLPQQFCSM
;
A
#
# COMPACT_ATOMS: atom_id res chain seq x y z
N MET A 1 31.23 -7.41 -4.36
CA MET A 1 29.78 -7.14 -4.47
C MET A 1 29.53 -5.78 -3.81
N LEU A 2 28.95 -4.82 -4.54
CA LEU A 2 28.94 -3.36 -4.28
C LEU A 2 27.65 -2.84 -3.63
N GLU A 3 26.72 -3.70 -3.24
CA GLU A 3 25.43 -3.30 -2.70
C GLU A 3 25.58 -2.86 -1.24
N ARG A 4 25.07 -1.67 -0.90
CA ARG A 4 25.14 -1.13 0.47
C ARG A 4 23.98 -1.64 1.33
N TYR A 5 22.80 -1.82 0.73
CA TYR A 5 21.56 -2.19 1.42
C TYR A 5 20.70 -3.09 0.53
N ILE A 6 19.84 -3.87 1.16
CA ILE A 6 18.85 -4.74 0.51
C ILE A 6 17.46 -4.21 0.85
N GLY A 7 16.56 -4.28 -0.12
CA GLY A 7 15.12 -4.11 0.08
C GLY A 7 14.35 -5.23 -0.59
N LEU A 8 13.27 -5.69 0.03
CA LEU A 8 12.35 -6.68 -0.52
C LEU A 8 11.06 -6.02 -0.99
N SER A 9 10.21 -6.74 -1.72
CA SER A 9 8.94 -6.23 -2.24
C SER A 9 7.90 -7.33 -2.34
N ASN A 10 6.64 -7.01 -2.04
CA ASN A 10 5.51 -7.95 -2.06
C ASN A 10 5.72 -9.20 -1.18
N GLU A 11 6.39 -9.03 -0.05
CA GLU A 11 6.70 -10.15 0.84
C GLU A 11 5.56 -10.47 1.79
N ALA A 12 5.57 -11.69 2.33
CA ALA A 12 4.78 -12.09 3.48
C ALA A 12 5.64 -12.16 4.76
N PRO A 13 5.04 -12.21 5.96
CA PRO A 13 5.82 -12.27 7.21
C PRO A 13 6.83 -13.42 7.26
N TYR A 14 6.42 -14.61 6.82
CA TYR A 14 7.28 -15.79 6.82
C TYR A 14 8.51 -15.60 5.93
N ASP A 15 8.31 -15.10 4.71
CA ASP A 15 9.38 -14.93 3.73
C ASP A 15 10.38 -13.85 4.16
N LEU A 16 9.87 -12.74 4.72
CA LEU A 16 10.70 -11.68 5.32
C LEU A 16 11.61 -12.25 6.42
N MET A 17 11.04 -12.99 7.36
CA MET A 17 11.79 -13.58 8.47
C MET A 17 12.75 -14.67 7.99
N LYS A 18 12.36 -15.45 6.98
CA LYS A 18 13.22 -16.47 6.39
C LYS A 18 14.42 -15.85 5.69
N PHE A 19 14.22 -14.75 4.96
CA PHE A 19 15.31 -13.99 4.35
C PHE A 19 16.28 -13.47 5.40
N LEU A 20 15.78 -12.89 6.50
CA LEU A 20 16.62 -12.41 7.60
C LEU A 20 17.44 -13.53 8.25
N GLN A 21 16.85 -14.70 8.44
CA GLN A 21 17.57 -15.86 8.94
C GLN A 21 18.71 -16.25 8.00
N LEU A 22 18.41 -16.45 6.70
CA LEU A 22 19.41 -16.83 5.71
C LEU A 22 20.50 -15.76 5.54
N SER A 23 20.14 -14.48 5.63
CA SER A 23 21.10 -13.37 5.61
C SER A 23 22.13 -13.48 6.73
N LYS A 24 21.72 -13.95 7.92
CA LYS A 24 22.61 -14.19 9.06
C LYS A 24 23.47 -15.43 8.82
N ASP A 25 22.85 -16.53 8.38
CA ASP A 25 23.52 -17.82 8.15
C ASP A 25 24.61 -17.73 7.06
N PHE A 26 24.33 -16.99 5.98
CA PHE A 26 25.28 -16.76 4.88
C PHE A 26 26.17 -15.54 5.07
N GLN A 27 26.10 -14.86 6.22
CA GLN A 27 26.91 -13.69 6.54
C GLN A 27 26.88 -12.61 5.45
N LEU A 28 25.68 -12.29 4.94
CA LEU A 28 25.53 -11.22 3.96
C LEU A 28 26.03 -9.91 4.54
N ARG A 29 26.87 -9.20 3.78
CA ARG A 29 27.44 -7.91 4.20
C ARG A 29 26.39 -6.79 4.18
N SER A 30 25.42 -6.88 3.28
CA SER A 30 24.38 -5.88 3.08
C SER A 30 23.26 -6.07 4.08
N LYS A 31 22.78 -4.98 4.69
CA LYS A 31 21.66 -5.02 5.62
C LYS A 31 20.33 -4.91 4.88
N LEU A 32 19.36 -5.73 5.27
CA LEU A 32 17.96 -5.54 4.87
C LEU A 32 17.38 -4.35 5.65
N LEU A 33 16.94 -3.31 4.94
CA LEU A 33 16.41 -2.09 5.57
C LEU A 33 14.95 -1.83 5.27
N THR A 34 14.44 -2.30 4.14
CA THR A 34 13.11 -1.93 3.68
C THR A 34 12.34 -3.10 3.10
N VAL A 35 11.02 -3.06 3.24
CA VAL A 35 10.10 -3.88 2.47
C VAL A 35 9.11 -2.97 1.75
N GLN A 36 8.89 -3.21 0.46
CA GLN A 36 7.97 -2.43 -0.38
C GLN A 36 6.67 -3.22 -0.59
N ASN A 37 5.63 -2.89 0.16
CA ASN A 37 4.33 -3.58 0.11
C ASN A 37 3.16 -2.61 -0.14
N SER A 38 2.06 -3.16 -0.66
CA SER A 38 0.82 -2.40 -0.86
C SER A 38 0.28 -1.97 0.50
N TYR A 39 0.04 -0.67 0.65
CA TYR A 39 -0.56 -0.13 1.85
C TYR A 39 -1.40 1.09 1.54
N ASN A 40 -2.68 1.03 1.92
CA ASN A 40 -3.60 2.15 1.83
C ASN A 40 -4.84 1.89 2.70
N LEU A 41 -5.77 2.84 2.72
CA LEU A 41 -7.02 2.74 3.48
C LEU A 41 -7.93 1.58 3.07
N LEU A 42 -7.71 0.95 1.91
CA LEU A 42 -8.44 -0.22 1.43
C LEU A 42 -7.64 -1.53 1.56
N CYS A 43 -6.32 -1.46 1.74
CA CYS A 43 -5.41 -2.59 1.83
C CYS A 43 -4.51 -2.43 3.06
N ARG A 44 -4.86 -3.17 4.12
CA ARG A 44 -4.21 -3.13 5.44
C ARG A 44 -3.56 -4.47 5.81
N ASN A 45 -3.35 -5.37 4.84
CA ASN A 45 -2.78 -6.71 5.07
C ASN A 45 -1.40 -6.66 5.75
N PHE A 46 -0.64 -5.59 5.53
CA PHE A 46 0.63 -5.35 6.21
C PHE A 46 0.48 -5.37 7.75
N ASP A 47 -0.62 -4.83 8.29
CA ASP A 47 -0.86 -4.76 9.73
C ASP A 47 -1.06 -6.14 10.36
N SER A 48 -1.46 -7.15 9.58
CA SER A 48 -1.81 -8.48 10.10
C SER A 48 -0.61 -9.32 10.54
N GLY A 49 0.63 -8.89 10.23
CA GLY A 49 1.83 -9.56 10.71
C GLY A 49 3.14 -8.92 10.26
N LEU A 50 3.18 -8.33 9.06
CA LEU A 50 4.41 -7.66 8.59
C LEU A 50 4.76 -6.46 9.45
N ALA A 51 3.77 -5.73 9.97
CA ALA A 51 3.99 -4.60 10.86
C ALA A 51 4.77 -5.02 12.13
N GLU A 52 4.42 -6.17 12.71
CA GLU A 52 5.11 -6.74 13.88
C GLU A 52 6.55 -7.13 13.52
N CYS A 53 6.74 -7.89 12.44
CA CYS A 53 8.08 -8.28 11.97
C CYS A 53 8.96 -7.05 11.70
N CYS A 54 8.41 -6.06 10.99
CA CYS A 54 9.12 -4.82 10.65
C CYS A 54 9.49 -4.01 11.89
N HIS A 55 8.60 -3.94 12.88
CA HIS A 55 8.88 -3.27 14.15
C HIS A 55 10.04 -3.94 14.91
N HIS A 56 10.01 -5.27 15.05
CA HIS A 56 11.04 -6.01 15.79
C HIS A 56 12.39 -6.04 15.08
N GLU A 57 12.39 -6.19 13.76
CA GLU A 57 13.62 -6.31 12.96
C GLU A 57 14.12 -4.96 12.42
N ARG A 58 13.46 -3.86 12.80
CA ARG A 58 13.78 -2.48 12.38
C ARG A 58 13.81 -2.30 10.85
N ILE A 59 12.82 -2.86 10.17
CA ILE A 59 12.63 -2.76 8.73
C ILE A 59 11.56 -1.71 8.44
N SER A 60 11.84 -0.79 7.53
CA SER A 60 10.89 0.26 7.14
C SER A 60 9.98 -0.20 6.00
N LEU A 61 8.71 0.19 6.06
CA LEU A 61 7.76 0.00 4.96
C LEU A 61 7.92 1.12 3.92
N LEU A 62 8.19 0.75 2.68
CA LEU A 62 8.00 1.61 1.51
C LEU A 62 6.62 1.32 0.93
N ALA A 63 5.60 2.03 1.43
CA ALA A 63 4.21 1.83 1.00
C ALA A 63 4.03 2.20 -0.49
N TYR A 64 3.51 1.27 -1.29
CA TYR A 64 3.09 1.57 -2.66
C TYR A 64 1.56 1.57 -2.79
N SER A 65 1.08 2.15 -3.89
CA SER A 65 -0.35 2.34 -4.18
C SER A 65 -1.14 3.03 -3.07
N PRO A 66 -0.66 4.16 -2.49
CA PRO A 66 -1.33 4.83 -1.38
C PRO A 66 -2.75 5.32 -1.73
N MET A 67 -3.03 5.55 -3.01
CA MET A 67 -4.35 5.96 -3.50
C MET A 67 -5.19 4.82 -4.10
N ALA A 68 -4.77 3.55 -3.99
CA ALA A 68 -5.45 2.40 -4.58
C ALA A 68 -5.82 2.64 -6.06
N MET A 69 -4.82 2.86 -6.92
CA MET A 69 -5.02 3.16 -8.36
C MET A 69 -5.86 4.44 -8.63
N GLY A 70 -5.96 5.33 -7.65
CA GLY A 70 -6.73 6.57 -7.72
C GLY A 70 -8.15 6.46 -7.17
N ILE A 71 -8.56 5.27 -6.69
CA ILE A 71 -9.89 5.04 -6.15
C ILE A 71 -10.15 5.91 -4.92
N LEU A 72 -9.17 6.05 -4.04
CA LEU A 72 -9.26 6.86 -2.83
C LEU A 72 -9.29 8.39 -3.09
N SER A 73 -9.17 8.83 -4.33
CA SER A 73 -9.43 10.24 -4.68
C SER A 73 -10.92 10.58 -4.75
N GLY A 74 -11.81 9.57 -4.74
CA GLY A 74 -13.25 9.74 -4.90
C GLY A 74 -13.71 9.95 -6.35
N LYS A 75 -12.78 10.04 -7.32
CA LYS A 75 -13.12 10.36 -8.73
C LYS A 75 -14.06 9.35 -9.42
N TYR A 76 -14.15 8.13 -8.91
CA TYR A 76 -15.03 7.08 -9.46
C TYR A 76 -16.40 7.02 -8.77
N ASN A 77 -16.65 7.84 -7.74
CA ASN A 77 -17.94 7.93 -7.04
C ASN A 77 -18.86 9.01 -7.65
N SER A 78 -18.72 9.32 -8.95
CA SER A 78 -19.61 10.22 -9.69
C SER A 78 -20.99 9.58 -9.91
N SER A 79 -21.97 10.34 -10.41
CA SER A 79 -23.34 9.87 -10.71
C SER A 79 -23.40 8.55 -11.47
N ASP A 80 -22.42 8.29 -12.32
CA ASP A 80 -22.40 7.14 -13.22
C ASP A 80 -21.50 5.99 -12.71
N ASP A 81 -20.92 6.11 -11.50
CA ASP A 81 -20.03 5.12 -10.85
C ASP A 81 -18.79 4.69 -11.68
N CYS A 82 -18.53 5.35 -12.81
CA CYS A 82 -17.45 5.03 -13.75
C CYS A 82 -16.27 6.01 -13.66
N GLY A 83 -16.47 7.22 -13.12
CA GLY A 83 -15.46 8.28 -13.10
C GLY A 83 -15.06 8.78 -14.51
N PRO A 84 -14.04 9.66 -14.59
CA PRO A 84 -13.62 10.29 -15.85
C PRO A 84 -13.10 9.29 -16.89
N PRO A 85 -13.39 9.43 -18.19
CA PRO A 85 -12.93 8.51 -19.24
C PRO A 85 -11.40 8.31 -19.29
N GLU A 86 -10.64 9.35 -18.98
CA GLU A 86 -9.18 9.37 -18.94
C GLU A 86 -8.60 8.79 -17.63
N ALA A 87 -9.45 8.41 -16.68
CA ALA A 87 -9.00 7.80 -15.44
C ALA A 87 -8.37 6.42 -15.69
N ARG A 88 -7.36 6.07 -14.89
CA ARG A 88 -6.54 4.85 -15.06
C ARG A 88 -7.38 3.58 -15.24
N MET A 89 -8.43 3.41 -14.44
CA MET A 89 -9.26 2.20 -14.47
C MET A 89 -10.12 2.10 -15.74
N ASN A 90 -10.38 3.22 -16.42
CA ASN A 90 -11.15 3.26 -17.66
C ASN A 90 -10.23 3.05 -18.88
N LEU A 91 -9.05 3.69 -18.91
CA LEU A 91 -8.08 3.55 -20.00
C LEU A 91 -7.44 2.16 -20.08
N PHE A 92 -7.25 1.52 -18.93
CA PHE A 92 -6.47 0.28 -18.82
C PHE A 92 -7.26 -0.87 -18.20
N ASN A 93 -8.58 -0.86 -18.34
CA ASN A 93 -9.46 -1.91 -17.84
C ASN A 93 -8.99 -3.31 -18.30
N GLY A 94 -8.81 -4.24 -17.36
CA GLY A 94 -8.34 -5.60 -17.61
C GLY A 94 -6.83 -5.74 -17.79
N ARG A 95 -6.04 -4.64 -17.72
CA ARG A 95 -4.57 -4.70 -17.85
C ARG A 95 -3.85 -4.90 -16.52
N TYR A 96 -4.51 -4.64 -15.39
CA TYR A 96 -3.90 -4.72 -14.06
C TYR A 96 -4.62 -5.77 -13.21
N SER A 97 -4.63 -7.02 -13.67
CA SER A 97 -5.39 -8.11 -13.02
C SER A 97 -5.17 -8.21 -11.51
N GLU A 98 -3.93 -8.08 -11.04
CA GLU A 98 -3.59 -8.13 -9.62
C GLU A 98 -4.18 -6.95 -8.84
N GLY A 99 -3.96 -5.71 -9.31
CA GLY A 99 -4.51 -4.51 -8.67
C GLY A 99 -6.04 -4.44 -8.73
N GLU A 100 -6.63 -4.83 -9.87
CA GLU A 100 -8.08 -4.91 -10.07
C GLU A 100 -8.72 -5.99 -9.18
N SER A 101 -8.01 -7.09 -8.91
CA SER A 101 -8.48 -8.11 -7.97
C SER A 101 -8.58 -7.58 -6.53
N GLN A 102 -7.62 -6.72 -6.14
CA GLN A 102 -7.58 -6.08 -4.82
C GLN A 102 -8.62 -4.95 -4.69
N TYR A 103 -8.85 -4.19 -5.76
CA TYR A 103 -9.70 -2.98 -5.75
C TYR A 103 -10.82 -3.02 -6.79
N LYS A 104 -11.67 -4.05 -6.73
CA LYS A 104 -12.83 -4.14 -7.62
C LYS A 104 -13.75 -2.94 -7.41
N LEU A 105 -13.80 -2.04 -8.40
CA LEU A 105 -14.68 -0.85 -8.38
C LEU A 105 -16.15 -1.23 -8.11
N GLN A 106 -16.60 -2.38 -8.62
CA GLN A 106 -17.97 -2.87 -8.42
C GLN A 106 -18.21 -3.51 -7.04
N SER A 107 -17.18 -3.65 -6.19
CA SER A 107 -17.33 -4.17 -4.84
C SER A 107 -18.12 -3.18 -3.97
N PRO A 108 -19.27 -3.58 -3.40
CA PRO A 108 -20.04 -2.72 -2.50
C PRO A 108 -19.23 -2.24 -1.29
N LYS A 109 -18.32 -3.09 -0.78
CA LYS A 109 -17.43 -2.75 0.33
C LYS A 109 -16.46 -1.62 -0.04
N VAL A 110 -15.89 -1.67 -1.23
CA VAL A 110 -14.95 -0.64 -1.71
C VAL A 110 -15.70 0.68 -1.91
N LYS A 111 -16.85 0.67 -2.60
CA LYS A 111 -17.67 1.87 -2.81
C LYS A 111 -18.06 2.53 -1.49
N LEU A 112 -18.52 1.75 -0.52
CA LEU A 112 -18.89 2.25 0.80
C LEU A 112 -17.68 2.85 1.52
N ALA A 113 -16.56 2.14 1.59
CA ALA A 113 -15.35 2.65 2.25
C ALA A 113 -14.86 3.97 1.63
N VAL A 114 -14.80 4.07 0.30
CA VAL A 114 -14.40 5.29 -0.40
C VAL A 114 -15.37 6.44 -0.11
N LYS A 115 -16.67 6.17 -0.05
CA LYS A 115 -17.69 7.16 0.31
C LYS A 115 -17.47 7.69 1.72
N GLU A 116 -17.26 6.80 2.70
CA GLU A 116 -16.98 7.19 4.10
C GLU A 116 -15.68 8.00 4.21
N TYR A 117 -14.59 7.58 3.56
CA TYR A 117 -13.34 8.33 3.57
C TYR A 117 -13.48 9.71 2.91
N THR A 118 -14.29 9.81 1.85
CA THR A 118 -14.57 11.10 1.20
C THR A 118 -15.36 12.03 2.14
N GLN A 119 -16.31 11.50 2.90
CA GLN A 119 -17.05 12.28 3.91
C GLN A 119 -16.15 12.73 5.06
N ILE A 120 -15.23 11.88 5.52
CA ILE A 120 -14.21 12.25 6.51
C ILE A 120 -13.33 13.38 5.97
N ALA A 121 -12.86 13.27 4.73
CA ALA A 121 -12.03 14.31 4.11
C ALA A 121 -12.78 15.65 4.03
N ALA A 122 -14.06 15.62 3.62
CA ALA A 122 -14.93 16.79 3.56
C ALA A 122 -15.15 17.42 4.95
N LYS A 123 -15.37 16.60 6.00
CA LYS A 123 -15.52 17.07 7.39
C LYS A 123 -14.32 17.88 7.87
N TYR A 124 -13.12 17.49 7.46
CA TYR A 124 -11.87 18.16 7.85
C TYR A 124 -11.36 19.17 6.81
N GLY A 125 -12.12 19.44 5.74
CA GLY A 125 -11.74 20.41 4.72
C GLY A 125 -10.49 20.03 3.91
N ILE A 126 -10.17 18.73 3.79
CA ILE A 126 -9.02 18.24 3.02
C ILE A 126 -9.48 17.42 1.81
N SER A 127 -8.61 17.28 0.81
CA SER A 127 -8.91 16.40 -0.32
C SER A 127 -8.86 14.92 0.11
N PRO A 128 -9.68 14.03 -0.49
CA PRO A 128 -9.59 12.58 -0.22
C PRO A 128 -8.19 12.01 -0.51
N ALA A 129 -7.48 12.55 -1.50
CA ALA A 129 -6.10 12.18 -1.80
C ALA A 129 -5.15 12.54 -0.65
N THR A 130 -5.29 13.73 -0.07
CA THR A 130 -4.53 14.17 1.10
C THR A 130 -4.79 13.25 2.29
N LEU A 131 -6.06 12.91 2.55
CA LEU A 131 -6.43 11.96 3.60
C LEU A 131 -5.76 10.60 3.37
N ALA A 132 -5.85 10.05 2.16
CA ALA A 132 -5.29 8.74 1.82
C ALA A 132 -3.77 8.67 2.04
N ILE A 133 -3.03 9.71 1.61
CA ILE A 133 -1.58 9.78 1.79
C ILE A 133 -1.22 10.04 3.26
N GLY A 134 -1.97 10.88 3.96
CA GLY A 134 -1.73 11.20 5.37
C GLY A 134 -1.96 10.02 6.33
N MET A 135 -2.69 9.00 5.90
CA MET A 135 -2.98 7.79 6.68
C MET A 135 -1.96 6.66 6.47
N LEU A 136 -0.90 6.91 5.71
CA LEU A 136 0.24 5.98 5.63
C LEU A 136 0.98 5.93 6.98
N PRO A 137 1.55 4.77 7.36
CA PRO A 137 2.17 4.60 8.65
C PRO A 137 3.45 5.43 8.70
N GLN A 138 3.64 6.15 9.81
CA GLN A 138 4.81 6.99 10.06
C GLN A 138 5.82 6.22 10.92
N GLN A 139 6.55 5.24 10.38
CA GLN A 139 7.49 4.39 11.14
C GLN A 139 8.55 3.79 10.20
N PHE A 140 9.86 3.71 10.47
CA PHE A 140 10.76 4.23 11.52
C PHE A 140 12.10 4.54 10.81
N CYS A 141 12.51 5.81 10.69
CA CYS A 141 13.91 6.13 10.37
C CYS A 141 14.66 6.41 11.66
N SER A 142 15.16 5.37 12.33
CA SER A 142 16.39 5.51 13.12
C SER A 142 17.54 5.12 12.20
N MET A 143 18.11 6.11 11.50
CA MET A 143 19.44 5.98 10.89
C MET A 143 20.49 5.80 11.98
#